data_AF-A0A3A6PGC1-F1
#
_entry.id   AF-A0A3A6PGC1-F1
#
_cell.length_a   1.000
_cell.length_b   1.000
_cell.length_c   1.000
_cell.angle_alpha   90.00
_cell.angle_beta   90.00
_cell.angle_gamma   90.00
#
_symmetry.space_group_name_H-M   'P 1'
#
loop_
_entity.id
_entity.type
_entity.pdbx_description
1 polymer ?
#
loop_
_entity_poly.entity_id
_entity_poly.type
_entity_poly.pdbx_seq_one_letter_code
_entity_poly.pdbx_strand_id
1 'polypeptide(L)'
;MNSGFPPEITFDFSGDPIPAGSSDLSLQVVFKGTLGNELDNGIAVGRSDVSAGTMEISPPDEYVYGIVDGSISPHQFNSIRAKVMNTTSSLDELGNPVITELHDGQLYAVARYREIPGYLEDLSNYPADEAALQALMENEPFVTSQSAIIAIDPLVNPISSAAPTSVTFDFSAEPIPAGVTDLTLHIVFSGAIGDGEELTMAAGTVDLNEPQYLTFANDTDYFLLNGIPVKTEDIIDDPDVELYGQIYPHDFTEELGFSATEQIAPFVVTFASLPPARYSQIIILADNPSGYYVTDRVTATWNDITWLDATLSYQFPGTVNKEESPGVWQWTPVYTVRDITQHQRMYYMNYYPYFVYISSLPAPPENAMGPYPATINLPD
;
A
#
# COMPACT_ATOMS: atom_id res chain seq x y z
N MET A 1 -7.91 -14.81 -40.41
CA MET A 1 -8.82 -14.16 -39.44
C MET A 1 -10.20 -14.12 -40.09
N ASN A 2 -11.24 -14.56 -39.39
CA ASN A 2 -12.60 -14.62 -39.94
C ASN A 2 -13.27 -13.26 -39.72
N SER A 3 -13.82 -12.64 -40.76
CA SER A 3 -14.31 -11.25 -40.73
C SER A 3 -15.55 -11.01 -39.87
N GLY A 4 -16.15 -12.06 -39.31
CA GLY A 4 -17.36 -11.97 -38.48
C GLY A 4 -17.11 -11.88 -36.98
N PHE A 5 -15.96 -12.35 -36.50
CA PHE A 5 -15.56 -12.35 -35.09
C PHE A 5 -14.02 -12.33 -35.03
N PRO A 6 -13.39 -11.16 -34.93
CA PRO A 6 -11.94 -11.10 -34.79
C PRO A 6 -11.53 -11.78 -33.47
N PRO A 7 -10.53 -12.68 -33.48
CA PRO A 7 -9.99 -13.22 -32.25
C PRO A 7 -9.27 -12.11 -31.49
N GLU A 8 -9.36 -12.15 -30.16
CA GLU A 8 -8.54 -11.31 -29.29
C GLU A 8 -7.08 -11.72 -29.41
N ILE A 9 -6.19 -10.74 -29.53
CA ILE A 9 -4.75 -10.93 -29.67
C ILE A 9 -4.06 -9.97 -28.69
N THR A 10 -3.33 -10.52 -27.73
CA THR A 10 -2.49 -9.77 -26.80
C THR A 10 -1.09 -9.60 -27.37
N PHE A 11 -0.58 -8.37 -27.36
CA PHE A 11 0.80 -8.05 -27.73
C PHE A 11 1.59 -7.74 -26.46
N ASP A 12 2.67 -8.49 -26.22
CA ASP A 12 3.55 -8.30 -25.07
C ASP A 12 4.71 -7.35 -25.43
N PHE A 13 4.79 -6.24 -24.70
CA PHE A 13 5.85 -5.23 -24.83
C PHE A 13 6.84 -5.27 -23.64
N SER A 14 6.84 -6.34 -22.83
CA SER A 14 7.73 -6.48 -21.66
C SER A 14 9.22 -6.33 -21.98
N GLY A 15 9.64 -6.70 -23.21
CA GLY A 15 11.03 -6.56 -23.68
C GLY A 15 11.40 -5.18 -24.24
N ASP A 16 10.41 -4.34 -24.57
CA ASP A 16 10.61 -2.95 -25.04
C ASP A 16 9.36 -2.12 -24.68
N PRO A 17 9.25 -1.68 -23.41
CA PRO A 17 8.03 -1.08 -22.90
C PRO A 17 7.65 0.21 -23.62
N ILE A 18 6.35 0.40 -23.86
CA ILE A 18 5.83 1.66 -24.41
C ILE A 18 6.07 2.77 -23.37
N PRO A 19 6.73 3.89 -23.73
CA PRO A 19 6.97 4.98 -22.79
C PRO A 19 5.68 5.59 -22.27
N ALA A 20 5.58 5.74 -20.95
CA ALA A 20 4.47 6.43 -20.31
C ALA A 20 4.38 7.90 -20.79
N GLY A 21 3.15 8.39 -21.01
CA GLY A 21 2.91 9.76 -21.46
C GLY A 21 3.10 10.01 -22.97
N SER A 22 3.23 8.96 -23.79
CA SER A 22 3.24 9.09 -25.25
C SER A 22 1.90 9.67 -25.74
N SER A 23 1.91 10.91 -26.26
CA SER A 23 0.69 11.61 -26.70
C SER A 23 0.22 11.23 -28.11
N ASP A 24 1.09 10.62 -28.92
CA ASP A 24 0.82 10.20 -30.29
C ASP A 24 1.20 8.73 -30.48
N LEU A 25 0.58 7.85 -29.69
CA LEU A 25 0.76 6.41 -29.85
C LEU A 25 -0.13 5.91 -30.99
N SER A 26 0.43 5.11 -31.90
CA SER A 26 -0.36 4.36 -32.86
C SER A 26 0.10 2.91 -32.87
N LEU A 27 -0.85 1.99 -32.82
CA LEU A 27 -0.58 0.57 -32.96
C LEU A 27 -0.69 0.22 -34.44
N GLN A 28 0.43 -0.21 -35.01
CA GLN A 28 0.48 -0.75 -36.36
C GLN A 28 0.63 -2.27 -36.30
N VAL A 29 -0.46 -2.98 -36.61
CA VAL A 29 -0.45 -4.44 -36.71
C VAL A 29 -0.16 -4.83 -38.16
N VAL A 30 0.93 -5.56 -38.34
CA VAL A 30 1.34 -6.07 -39.66
C VAL A 30 1.11 -7.58 -39.72
N PHE A 31 0.15 -7.99 -40.53
CA PHE A 31 -0.01 -9.39 -40.91
C PHE A 31 0.82 -9.67 -42.16
N LYS A 32 1.65 -10.71 -42.09
CA LYS A 32 2.38 -11.25 -43.24
C LYS A 32 1.98 -12.72 -43.43
N GLY A 33 1.38 -13.04 -44.56
CA GLY A 33 0.94 -14.40 -44.85
C GLY A 33 0.13 -14.50 -46.13
N THR A 34 -0.64 -15.57 -46.26
CA THR A 34 -1.54 -15.76 -47.42
C THR A 34 -2.79 -14.91 -47.25
N LEU A 35 -3.06 -14.01 -48.20
CA LEU A 35 -4.29 -13.21 -48.26
C LEU A 35 -5.16 -13.72 -49.41
N GLY A 36 -6.34 -14.24 -49.11
CA GLY A 36 -7.22 -14.83 -50.11
C GLY A 36 -6.54 -16.00 -50.84
N ASN A 37 -6.40 -15.89 -52.17
CA ASN A 37 -5.77 -16.91 -53.02
C ASN A 37 -4.28 -16.63 -53.31
N GLU A 38 -3.70 -15.56 -52.77
CA GLU A 38 -2.29 -15.21 -53.00
C GLU A 38 -1.39 -15.88 -51.97
N LEU A 39 -0.68 -16.92 -52.40
CA LEU A 39 0.25 -17.68 -51.58
C LEU A 39 1.47 -16.81 -51.20
N ASP A 40 1.69 -16.69 -49.90
CA ASP A 40 2.94 -16.31 -49.22
C ASP A 40 3.52 -14.89 -49.43
N ASN A 41 2.78 -13.97 -50.07
CA ASN A 41 3.22 -12.57 -50.22
C ASN A 41 2.20 -11.51 -49.78
N GLY A 42 1.09 -11.92 -49.18
CA GLY A 42 0.09 -10.99 -48.67
C GLY A 42 0.60 -10.21 -47.46
N ILE A 43 0.56 -8.88 -47.56
CA ILE A 43 0.79 -7.98 -46.43
C ILE A 43 -0.51 -7.22 -46.18
N ALA A 44 -1.05 -7.34 -44.97
CA ALA A 44 -2.14 -6.48 -44.50
C ALA A 44 -1.61 -5.65 -43.33
N VAL A 45 -1.88 -4.35 -43.39
CA VAL A 45 -1.48 -3.39 -42.36
C VAL A 45 -2.73 -2.71 -41.85
N GLY A 46 -2.96 -2.84 -40.55
CA GLY A 46 -3.90 -1.98 -39.81
C GLY A 46 -3.09 -0.99 -38.99
N ARG A 47 -3.45 0.29 -39.06
CA ARG A 47 -2.98 1.31 -38.12
C ARG A 47 -4.20 1.83 -37.38
N SER A 48 -4.14 1.81 -36.06
CA SER A 48 -5.06 2.54 -35.20
C SER A 48 -4.26 3.56 -34.44
N ASP A 49 -4.68 4.82 -34.47
CA ASP A 49 -4.22 5.77 -33.47
C ASP A 49 -4.81 5.33 -32.12
N VAL A 50 -3.99 5.32 -31.08
CA VAL A 50 -4.43 5.07 -29.71
C VAL A 50 -4.65 6.46 -29.13
N SER A 51 -5.88 6.98 -29.28
CA SER A 51 -6.30 8.12 -28.47
C SER A 51 -6.14 7.69 -27.01
N ALA A 52 -5.25 8.36 -26.27
CA ALA A 52 -4.92 8.01 -24.89
C ALA A 52 -5.41 9.13 -23.98
N GLY A 53 -6.49 8.85 -23.25
CA GLY A 53 -6.86 9.67 -22.11
C GLY A 53 -5.86 9.52 -20.97
N THR A 54 -5.88 10.46 -20.05
CA THR A 54 -5.02 10.44 -18.86
C THR A 54 -5.88 10.49 -17.61
N MET A 55 -5.41 9.79 -16.57
CA MET A 55 -6.00 9.86 -15.24
C MET A 55 -4.92 10.20 -14.23
N GLU A 56 -5.30 11.00 -13.23
CA GLU A 56 -4.49 11.22 -12.05
C GLU A 56 -4.91 10.23 -10.95
N ILE A 57 -3.91 9.68 -10.27
CA ILE A 57 -4.10 8.80 -9.12
C ILE A 57 -3.53 9.53 -7.91
N SER A 58 -4.30 9.60 -6.84
CA SER A 58 -3.87 10.20 -5.57
C SER A 58 -4.29 9.31 -4.39
N PRO A 59 -3.69 9.51 -3.20
CA PRO A 59 -4.04 8.74 -2.02
C PRO A 59 -5.52 8.82 -1.65
N PRO A 60 -6.08 7.76 -1.03
CA PRO A 60 -7.40 7.85 -0.40
C PRO A 60 -7.39 8.83 0.79
N ASP A 61 -8.56 9.14 1.35
CA ASP A 61 -8.67 10.06 2.51
C ASP A 61 -7.92 9.55 3.74
N GLU A 62 -7.85 8.23 3.89
CA GLU A 62 -7.10 7.52 4.93
C GLU A 62 -5.61 7.42 4.60
N TYR A 63 -5.21 7.96 3.45
CA TYR A 63 -3.84 8.05 2.93
C TYR A 63 -3.15 6.73 2.56
N VAL A 64 -3.47 5.63 3.24
CA VAL A 64 -2.96 4.31 2.92
C VAL A 64 -3.82 3.62 1.86
N TYR A 65 -3.17 3.10 0.82
CA TYR A 65 -3.80 2.41 -0.30
C TYR A 65 -4.34 1.03 0.08
N GLY A 66 -3.75 0.40 1.10
CA GLY A 66 -4.16 -0.91 1.60
C GLY A 66 -3.51 -1.20 2.96
N ILE A 67 -4.19 -2.03 3.75
CA ILE A 67 -3.72 -2.50 5.06
C ILE A 67 -3.98 -4.01 5.14
N VAL A 68 -3.00 -4.77 5.62
CA VAL A 68 -3.10 -6.20 5.94
C VAL A 68 -2.95 -6.39 7.44
N ASP A 69 -3.80 -7.25 8.02
CA ASP A 69 -3.63 -7.77 9.38
C ASP A 69 -2.51 -8.81 9.37
N GLY A 70 -1.38 -8.51 10.02
CA GLY A 70 -0.22 -9.39 10.09
C GLY A 70 -0.45 -10.66 10.93
N SER A 71 -1.61 -10.82 11.58
CA SER A 71 -1.99 -12.09 12.20
C SER A 71 -2.59 -13.10 11.21
N ILE A 72 -2.86 -12.68 9.97
CA ILE A 72 -3.54 -13.47 8.94
C ILE A 72 -2.58 -13.81 7.80
N SER A 73 -2.11 -15.06 7.76
CA SER A 73 -1.36 -15.60 6.62
C SER A 73 -2.30 -16.16 5.52
N PRO A 74 -1.96 -16.00 4.22
CA PRO A 74 -0.78 -15.29 3.73
C PRO A 74 -0.94 -13.76 3.79
N HIS A 75 0.17 -13.05 3.97
CA HIS A 75 0.23 -11.59 3.95
C HIS A 75 0.05 -11.05 2.53
N GLN A 76 -1.18 -10.65 2.18
CA GLN A 76 -1.52 -10.19 0.84
C GLN A 76 -2.60 -9.09 0.85
N PHE A 77 -2.47 -8.15 -0.08
CA PHE A 77 -3.46 -7.10 -0.32
C PHE A 77 -4.53 -7.62 -1.29
N ASN A 78 -5.74 -7.81 -0.77
CA ASN A 78 -6.90 -8.21 -1.57
C ASN A 78 -7.72 -7.02 -2.07
N SER A 79 -7.39 -5.80 -1.61
CA SER A 79 -8.02 -4.58 -2.09
C SER A 79 -7.03 -3.42 -2.06
N ILE A 80 -7.21 -2.50 -3.01
CA ILE A 80 -6.46 -1.25 -3.10
C ILE A 80 -7.45 -0.11 -3.25
N ARG A 81 -7.34 0.91 -2.41
CA ARG A 81 -8.16 2.13 -2.49
C ARG A 81 -7.32 3.28 -3.03
N ALA A 82 -7.87 4.02 -3.98
CA ALA A 82 -7.23 5.20 -4.53
C ALA A 82 -8.26 6.24 -4.95
N LYS A 83 -7.84 7.50 -5.01
CA LYS A 83 -8.61 8.55 -5.67
C LYS A 83 -8.22 8.66 -7.13
N VAL A 84 -9.21 8.63 -8.01
CA VAL A 84 -9.04 8.69 -9.46
C VAL A 84 -9.70 9.96 -9.99
N MET A 85 -8.98 10.73 -10.78
CA MET A 85 -9.50 11.92 -11.45
C MET A 85 -9.23 11.85 -12.94
N ASN A 86 -10.23 12.19 -13.75
CA ASN A 86 -10.05 12.31 -15.19
C ASN A 86 -9.25 13.58 -15.50
N THR A 87 -8.12 13.44 -16.18
CA THR A 87 -7.31 14.57 -16.66
C THR A 87 -7.22 14.61 -18.19
N THR A 88 -8.02 13.78 -18.87
CA THR A 88 -8.07 13.69 -20.32
C THR A 88 -8.44 15.05 -20.91
N SER A 89 -7.62 15.52 -21.84
CA SER A 89 -7.87 16.76 -22.58
C SER A 89 -7.72 16.54 -24.08
N SER A 90 -8.54 17.24 -24.85
CA SER A 90 -8.47 17.34 -26.31
C SER A 90 -8.30 18.81 -26.71
N LEU A 91 -7.99 19.08 -27.98
CA LEU A 91 -7.90 20.45 -28.49
C LEU A 91 -9.23 20.87 -29.13
N ASP A 92 -9.74 22.05 -28.81
CA ASP A 92 -10.87 22.66 -29.51
C ASP A 92 -10.50 23.13 -30.93
N GLU A 93 -11.48 23.63 -31.68
CA GLU A 93 -11.29 24.18 -33.04
C GLU A 93 -10.28 25.34 -33.11
N LEU A 94 -9.95 25.96 -31.97
CA LEU A 94 -9.01 27.07 -31.83
C LEU A 94 -7.65 26.61 -31.29
N GLY A 95 -7.47 25.31 -31.02
CA GLY A 95 -6.24 24.71 -30.49
C GLY A 95 -6.07 24.89 -28.97
N ASN A 96 -7.13 25.20 -28.21
CA ASN A 96 -7.06 25.27 -26.75
C ASN A 96 -7.39 23.89 -26.14
N PRO A 97 -6.71 23.49 -25.04
CA PRO A 97 -7.04 22.26 -24.33
C PRO A 97 -8.41 22.39 -23.64
N VAL A 98 -9.26 21.38 -23.86
CA VAL A 98 -10.57 21.23 -23.23
C VAL A 98 -10.64 19.85 -22.61
N ILE A 99 -11.15 19.77 -21.38
CA ILE A 99 -11.38 18.50 -20.71
C ILE A 99 -12.38 17.66 -21.52
N THR A 100 -12.04 16.39 -21.69
CA THR A 100 -12.89 15.42 -22.39
C THR A 100 -13.31 14.36 -21.40
N GLU A 101 -14.62 14.25 -21.18
CA GLU A 101 -15.18 13.36 -20.17
C GLU A 101 -15.13 11.89 -20.60
N LEU A 102 -15.01 11.01 -19.60
CA LEU A 102 -15.02 9.56 -19.77
C LEU A 102 -16.42 9.02 -19.51
N HIS A 103 -16.97 8.23 -20.43
CA HIS A 103 -18.34 7.73 -20.33
C HIS A 103 -18.46 6.26 -20.74
N ASP A 104 -19.47 5.58 -20.19
CA ASP A 104 -19.92 4.24 -20.58
C ASP A 104 -18.78 3.23 -20.79
N GLY A 105 -18.01 2.98 -19.73
CA GLY A 105 -16.77 2.21 -19.80
C GLY A 105 -16.53 1.26 -18.65
N GLN A 106 -15.33 0.71 -18.62
CA GLN A 106 -14.83 -0.20 -17.61
C GLN A 106 -13.57 0.39 -16.98
N LEU A 107 -13.47 0.31 -15.66
CA LEU A 107 -12.32 0.72 -14.88
C LEU A 107 -11.76 -0.48 -14.14
N TYR A 108 -10.45 -0.68 -14.19
CA TYR A 108 -9.75 -1.71 -13.41
C TYR A 108 -8.34 -1.23 -13.06
N ALA A 109 -7.75 -1.85 -12.05
CA ALA A 109 -6.37 -1.63 -11.67
C ALA A 109 -5.50 -2.83 -12.03
N VAL A 110 -4.25 -2.55 -12.39
CA VAL A 110 -3.19 -3.53 -12.59
C VAL A 110 -2.04 -3.14 -11.69
N ALA A 111 -1.73 -3.99 -10.71
CA ALA A 111 -0.52 -3.86 -9.92
C ALA A 111 0.60 -4.60 -10.63
N ARG A 112 1.73 -3.92 -10.88
CA ARG A 112 2.93 -4.48 -11.49
C ARG A 112 4.07 -4.40 -10.49
N TYR A 113 4.74 -5.51 -10.21
CA TYR A 113 5.74 -5.60 -9.16
C TYR A 113 6.74 -6.73 -9.42
N ARG A 114 7.83 -6.81 -8.66
CA ARG A 114 8.70 -7.98 -8.60
C ARG A 114 8.54 -8.68 -7.26
N GLU A 115 8.48 -10.01 -7.26
CA GLU A 115 8.41 -10.80 -6.02
C GLU A 115 9.80 -11.03 -5.42
N ILE A 116 9.94 -10.86 -4.12
CA ILE A 116 11.19 -11.12 -3.41
C ILE A 116 11.38 -12.64 -3.28
N PRO A 117 12.42 -13.23 -3.90
CA PRO A 117 12.61 -14.67 -3.90
C PRO A 117 12.79 -15.24 -2.48
N GLY A 118 11.97 -16.25 -2.16
CA GLY A 118 12.05 -16.96 -0.89
C GLY A 118 11.57 -16.16 0.32
N TYR A 119 10.93 -15.01 0.12
CA TYR A 119 10.40 -14.14 1.17
C TYR A 119 9.69 -14.90 2.31
N LEU A 120 10.01 -14.54 3.56
CA LEU A 120 9.34 -15.03 4.75
C LEU A 120 8.54 -13.89 5.41
N GLU A 121 7.32 -14.20 5.83
CA GLU A 121 6.38 -13.26 6.45
C GLU A 121 6.89 -12.68 7.77
N ASP A 122 7.81 -13.36 8.44
CA ASP A 122 8.47 -12.88 9.66
C ASP A 122 9.68 -11.95 9.39
N LEU A 123 9.95 -11.66 8.12
CA LEU A 123 11.08 -10.86 7.63
C LEU A 123 12.46 -11.39 8.03
N SER A 124 12.56 -12.63 8.55
CA SER A 124 13.83 -13.19 9.06
C SER A 124 14.88 -13.38 7.97
N ASN A 125 14.47 -13.40 6.71
CA ASN A 125 15.33 -13.45 5.53
C ASN A 125 15.25 -12.19 4.66
N TYR A 126 14.65 -11.11 5.16
CA TYR A 126 14.62 -9.86 4.42
C TYR A 126 16.06 -9.35 4.19
N PRO A 127 16.39 -8.82 3.01
CA PRO A 127 17.74 -8.34 2.74
C PRO A 127 18.21 -7.30 3.75
N ALA A 128 19.46 -7.41 4.17
CA ALA A 128 20.02 -6.55 5.22
C ALA A 128 20.24 -5.10 4.77
N ASP A 129 20.46 -4.90 3.47
CA ASP A 129 20.71 -3.61 2.85
C ASP A 129 20.25 -3.58 1.38
N GLU A 130 20.27 -2.37 0.81
CA GLU A 130 19.94 -2.08 -0.59
C GLU A 130 20.75 -2.95 -1.57
N ALA A 131 22.06 -3.12 -1.34
CA ALA A 131 22.92 -3.86 -2.26
C ALA A 131 22.56 -5.36 -2.29
N ALA A 132 22.22 -5.93 -1.13
CA ALA A 132 21.74 -7.29 -1.02
C ALA A 132 20.38 -7.48 -1.72
N LEU A 133 19.46 -6.52 -1.57
CA LEU A 133 18.18 -6.58 -2.29
C LEU A 133 18.37 -6.42 -3.80
N GLN A 134 19.15 -5.44 -4.27
CA GLN A 134 19.42 -5.26 -5.70
C GLN A 134 20.04 -6.52 -6.34
N ALA A 135 21.00 -7.15 -5.66
CA ALA A 135 21.60 -8.40 -6.13
C ALA A 135 20.59 -9.56 -6.16
N LEU A 136 19.67 -9.62 -5.19
CA LEU A 136 18.60 -10.62 -5.14
C LEU A 136 17.58 -10.40 -6.27
N MET A 137 17.34 -9.16 -6.67
CA MET A 137 16.31 -8.78 -7.65
C MET A 137 16.83 -8.65 -9.09
N GLU A 138 18.14 -8.77 -9.35
CA GLU A 138 18.79 -8.45 -10.63
C GLU A 138 18.16 -9.15 -11.85
N ASN A 139 17.68 -10.39 -11.66
CA ASN A 139 17.09 -11.20 -12.72
C ASN A 139 15.62 -11.58 -12.48
N GLU A 140 14.99 -10.97 -11.47
CA GLU A 140 13.60 -11.28 -11.14
C GLU A 140 12.64 -10.55 -12.09
N PRO A 141 11.69 -11.27 -12.71
CA PRO A 141 10.76 -10.67 -13.66
C PRO A 141 9.70 -9.83 -12.95
N PHE A 142 9.11 -8.91 -13.70
CA PHE A 142 7.87 -8.28 -13.26
C PHE A 142 6.69 -9.24 -13.42
N VAL A 143 5.83 -9.26 -12.41
CA VAL A 143 4.56 -9.96 -12.35
C VAL A 143 3.46 -8.91 -12.28
N THR A 144 2.24 -9.30 -12.66
CA THR A 144 1.06 -8.44 -12.58
C THR A 144 -0.08 -9.14 -11.86
N SER A 145 -0.78 -8.38 -11.03
CA SER A 145 -2.11 -8.73 -10.52
C SER A 145 -3.13 -7.76 -11.10
N GLN A 146 -4.31 -8.25 -11.44
CA GLN A 146 -5.41 -7.45 -11.95
C GLN A 146 -6.60 -7.45 -10.98
N SER A 147 -7.20 -6.28 -10.78
CA SER A 147 -8.44 -6.16 -10.01
C SER A 147 -9.66 -6.64 -10.80
N ALA A 148 -10.76 -6.88 -10.10
CA ALA A 148 -12.08 -6.97 -10.69
C ALA A 148 -12.40 -5.71 -11.52
N ILE A 149 -13.19 -5.88 -12.57
CA ILE A 149 -13.65 -4.80 -13.44
C ILE A 149 -14.81 -4.07 -12.77
N ILE A 150 -14.72 -2.74 -12.73
CA ILE A 150 -15.77 -1.84 -12.27
C ILE A 150 -16.44 -1.23 -13.52
N ALA A 151 -17.75 -1.43 -13.67
CA ALA A 151 -18.51 -0.73 -14.71
C ALA A 151 -18.67 0.75 -14.32
N ILE A 152 -18.40 1.65 -15.25
CA ILE A 152 -18.53 3.09 -15.07
C ILE A 152 -19.79 3.57 -15.78
N ASP A 153 -20.70 4.12 -15.00
CA ASP A 153 -21.90 4.81 -15.44
C ASP A 153 -21.75 6.30 -15.06
N PRO A 154 -21.87 7.23 -16.02
CA PRO A 154 -21.65 8.65 -15.80
C PRO A 154 -22.65 9.29 -14.81
N LEU A 155 -23.77 8.63 -14.52
CA LEU A 155 -24.80 9.11 -13.58
C LEU A 155 -24.68 8.46 -12.19
N VAL A 156 -24.01 7.31 -12.07
CA VAL A 156 -23.93 6.54 -10.83
C VAL A 156 -22.57 6.63 -10.17
N ASN A 157 -21.50 6.48 -10.94
CA ASN A 157 -20.11 6.46 -10.46
C ASN A 157 -19.15 7.09 -11.48
N PRO A 158 -19.34 8.38 -11.83
CA PRO A 158 -18.49 9.05 -12.80
C PRO A 158 -17.04 9.19 -12.32
N ILE A 159 -16.10 9.00 -13.25
CA ILE A 159 -14.71 9.44 -13.06
C ILE A 159 -14.65 10.93 -13.40
N SER A 160 -14.84 11.76 -12.38
CA SER A 160 -14.98 13.21 -12.54
C SER A 160 -13.65 13.86 -12.92
N SER A 161 -13.73 14.89 -13.77
CA SER A 161 -12.63 15.82 -14.04
C SER A 161 -12.57 17.00 -13.05
N ALA A 162 -13.65 17.24 -12.31
CA ALA A 162 -13.78 18.37 -11.39
C ALA A 162 -13.24 18.08 -9.99
N ALA A 163 -13.25 16.82 -9.58
CA ALA A 163 -12.76 16.37 -8.28
C ALA A 163 -12.39 14.87 -8.35
N PRO A 164 -11.37 14.43 -7.61
CA PRO A 164 -11.04 13.01 -7.54
C PRO A 164 -12.16 12.17 -6.89
N THR A 165 -12.44 11.00 -7.46
CA THR A 165 -13.42 10.02 -6.96
C THR A 165 -12.68 8.89 -6.24
N SER A 166 -13.10 8.55 -5.01
CA SER A 166 -12.56 7.39 -4.29
C SER A 166 -13.07 6.08 -4.93
N VAL A 167 -12.15 5.16 -5.22
CA VAL A 167 -12.43 3.87 -5.85
C VAL A 167 -11.70 2.76 -5.09
N THR A 168 -12.41 1.69 -4.78
CA THR A 168 -11.84 0.47 -4.20
C THR A 168 -11.76 -0.61 -5.28
N PHE A 169 -10.53 -1.04 -5.57
CA PHE A 169 -10.22 -2.11 -6.52
C PHE A 169 -10.10 -3.43 -5.77
N ASP A 170 -10.88 -4.43 -6.19
CA ASP A 170 -10.89 -5.78 -5.61
C ASP A 170 -9.86 -6.68 -6.29
N PHE A 171 -8.80 -7.04 -5.57
CA PHE A 171 -7.73 -7.97 -5.97
C PHE A 171 -7.93 -9.38 -5.38
N SER A 172 -9.10 -9.73 -4.84
CA SER A 172 -9.31 -11.04 -4.20
C SER A 172 -9.06 -12.24 -5.11
N ALA A 173 -9.22 -12.08 -6.43
CA ALA A 173 -8.90 -13.12 -7.42
C ALA A 173 -7.39 -13.24 -7.70
N GLU A 174 -6.66 -12.12 -7.65
CA GLU A 174 -5.23 -12.02 -7.89
C GLU A 174 -4.59 -11.12 -6.81
N PRO A 175 -4.43 -11.59 -5.57
CA PRO A 175 -3.93 -10.75 -4.48
C PRO A 175 -2.50 -10.28 -4.72
N ILE A 176 -2.15 -9.11 -4.20
CA ILE A 176 -0.77 -8.59 -4.26
C ILE A 176 -0.02 -9.08 -3.01
N PRO A 177 1.06 -9.87 -3.12
CA PRO A 177 1.80 -10.32 -1.95
C PRO A 177 2.49 -9.16 -1.21
N ALA A 178 2.69 -9.30 0.11
CA ALA A 178 3.48 -8.33 0.89
C ALA A 178 5.00 -8.40 0.61
N GLY A 179 5.48 -9.52 0.07
CA GLY A 179 6.89 -9.74 -0.27
C GLY A 179 7.25 -9.24 -1.67
N VAL A 180 6.96 -7.98 -1.99
CA VAL A 180 7.19 -7.41 -3.32
C VAL A 180 8.01 -6.12 -3.28
N THR A 181 8.63 -5.77 -4.41
CA THR A 181 9.29 -4.48 -4.64
C THR A 181 8.98 -3.91 -6.03
N ASP A 182 9.28 -2.63 -6.25
CA ASP A 182 8.96 -1.88 -7.47
C ASP A 182 7.47 -1.91 -7.80
N LEU A 183 6.64 -1.77 -6.77
CA LEU A 183 5.19 -1.85 -6.89
C LEU A 183 4.64 -0.59 -7.57
N THR A 184 4.20 -0.74 -8.81
CA THR A 184 3.51 0.28 -9.57
C THR A 184 2.04 -0.08 -9.73
N LEU A 185 1.15 0.88 -9.44
CA LEU A 185 -0.29 0.74 -9.66
C LEU A 185 -0.68 1.48 -10.94
N HIS A 186 -1.19 0.75 -11.91
CA HIS A 186 -1.82 1.30 -13.11
C HIS A 186 -3.33 1.25 -12.95
N ILE A 187 -4.03 2.36 -13.20
CA ILE A 187 -5.49 2.37 -13.28
C ILE A 187 -5.85 2.62 -14.73
N VAL A 188 -6.67 1.75 -15.30
CA VAL A 188 -7.03 1.75 -16.72
C VAL A 188 -8.54 1.86 -16.86
N PHE A 189 -8.95 2.87 -17.62
CA PHE A 189 -10.30 3.02 -18.13
C PHE A 189 -10.33 2.61 -19.60
N SER A 190 -11.36 1.87 -20.00
CA SER A 190 -11.65 1.53 -21.39
C SER A 190 -13.13 1.80 -21.67
N GLY A 191 -13.44 2.73 -22.56
CA GLY A 191 -14.80 3.17 -22.84
C GLY A 191 -14.86 4.28 -23.88
N ALA A 192 -15.98 5.00 -23.92
CA ALA A 192 -16.11 6.17 -24.78
C ALA A 192 -15.42 7.39 -24.15
N ILE A 193 -14.81 8.24 -24.99
CA ILE A 193 -14.22 9.51 -24.59
C ILE A 193 -14.86 10.63 -25.41
N GLY A 194 -15.45 11.60 -24.71
CA GLY A 194 -16.18 12.73 -25.32
C GLY A 194 -17.49 12.31 -25.99
N ASP A 195 -17.89 13.04 -27.04
CA ASP A 195 -19.13 12.79 -27.80
C ASP A 195 -18.99 11.67 -28.87
N GLY A 196 -17.83 11.02 -28.94
CA GLY A 196 -17.54 9.97 -29.93
C GLY A 196 -17.87 8.56 -29.41
N GLU A 197 -18.23 7.65 -30.32
CA GLU A 197 -18.43 6.22 -30.02
C GLU A 197 -17.14 5.38 -30.15
N GLU A 198 -15.97 6.00 -30.36
CA GLU A 198 -14.72 5.26 -30.51
C GLU A 198 -14.20 4.78 -29.14
N LEU A 199 -14.01 3.47 -29.05
CA LEU A 199 -13.48 2.80 -27.86
C LEU A 199 -12.05 3.29 -27.61
N THR A 200 -11.89 4.01 -26.52
CA THR A 200 -10.68 4.74 -26.19
C THR A 200 -10.22 4.33 -24.79
N MET A 201 -8.90 4.37 -24.55
CA MET A 201 -8.32 4.03 -23.26
C MET A 201 -7.86 5.29 -22.54
N ALA A 202 -8.08 5.38 -21.24
CA ALA A 202 -7.39 6.34 -20.38
C ALA A 202 -6.61 5.58 -19.31
N ALA A 203 -5.43 6.06 -18.94
CA ALA A 203 -4.62 5.41 -17.92
C ALA A 203 -3.97 6.43 -16.98
N GLY A 204 -3.86 6.03 -15.72
CA GLY A 204 -3.04 6.69 -14.70
C GLY A 204 -2.02 5.69 -14.16
N THR A 205 -0.92 6.20 -13.61
CA THR A 205 0.10 5.35 -12.98
C THR A 205 0.63 6.05 -11.74
N VAL A 206 0.73 5.31 -10.64
CA VAL A 206 1.41 5.76 -9.42
C VAL A 206 2.40 4.70 -8.99
N ASP A 207 3.59 5.13 -8.63
CA ASP A 207 4.62 4.29 -8.06
C ASP A 207 4.42 4.29 -6.53
N LEU A 208 4.03 3.14 -5.97
CA LEU A 208 3.78 2.99 -4.53
C LEU A 208 5.08 2.64 -3.82
N ASN A 209 5.14 2.93 -2.53
CA ASN A 209 6.23 2.42 -1.70
C ASN A 209 5.99 0.94 -1.40
N GLU A 210 7.06 0.20 -1.16
CA GLU A 210 6.98 -1.21 -0.81
C GLU A 210 6.19 -1.46 0.47
N PRO A 211 5.57 -2.66 0.60
CA PRO A 211 4.85 -3.05 1.80
C PRO A 211 5.68 -2.87 3.07
N GLN A 212 5.21 -2.01 3.98
CA GLN A 212 5.93 -1.70 5.22
C GLN A 212 5.27 -2.37 6.42
N TYR A 213 6.07 -3.13 7.16
CA TYR A 213 5.64 -3.83 8.38
C TYR A 213 5.77 -2.93 9.61
N LEU A 214 4.63 -2.60 10.21
CA LEU A 214 4.53 -1.79 11.42
C LEU A 214 4.11 -2.67 12.59
N THR A 215 4.90 -2.64 13.66
CA THR A 215 4.65 -3.43 14.87
C THR A 215 4.26 -2.53 16.03
N PHE A 216 3.20 -2.88 16.75
CA PHE A 216 2.71 -2.15 17.91
C PHE A 216 2.69 -3.10 19.10
N ALA A 217 3.49 -2.80 20.13
CA ALA A 217 3.76 -3.73 21.22
C ALA A 217 3.26 -3.22 22.57
N ASN A 218 2.62 -4.11 23.31
CA ASN A 218 2.32 -3.89 24.71
C ASN A 218 3.48 -4.40 25.58
N ASP A 219 4.40 -3.49 25.91
CA ASP A 219 5.54 -3.77 26.77
C ASP A 219 5.25 -3.54 28.26
N THR A 220 3.98 -3.50 28.68
CA THR A 220 3.59 -3.28 30.09
C THR A 220 3.92 -4.46 31.01
N ASP A 221 4.41 -5.57 30.43
CA ASP A 221 5.08 -6.64 31.19
C ASP A 221 6.39 -6.17 31.82
N TYR A 222 6.89 -4.99 31.45
CA TYR A 222 7.96 -4.24 32.09
C TYR A 222 7.47 -2.86 32.52
N PHE A 223 8.16 -2.31 33.51
CA PHE A 223 8.06 -0.92 33.94
C PHE A 223 9.42 -0.25 33.79
N LEU A 224 9.47 1.01 33.35
CA LEU A 224 10.72 1.74 33.19
C LEU A 224 11.00 2.61 34.42
N LEU A 225 11.79 2.09 35.37
CA LEU A 225 12.18 2.82 36.58
C LEU A 225 13.54 3.49 36.39
N ASN A 226 13.58 4.83 36.44
CA ASN A 226 14.77 5.65 36.22
C ASN A 226 15.49 5.31 34.90
N GLY A 227 14.72 5.02 33.84
CA GLY A 227 15.25 4.61 32.53
C GLY A 227 15.71 3.16 32.45
N ILE A 228 15.46 2.32 33.47
CA ILE A 228 15.84 0.91 33.52
C ILE A 228 14.58 0.04 33.50
N PRO A 229 14.47 -0.92 32.55
CA PRO A 229 13.36 -1.89 32.56
C PRO A 229 13.45 -2.82 33.76
N VAL A 230 12.36 -2.93 34.50
CA VAL A 230 12.19 -3.80 35.68
C VAL A 230 10.86 -4.53 35.59
N LYS A 231 10.74 -5.67 36.27
CA LYS A 231 9.44 -6.35 36.42
C LYS A 231 8.70 -5.79 37.63
N THR A 232 7.37 -5.86 37.62
CA THR A 232 6.53 -5.40 38.73
C THR A 232 6.91 -6.07 40.05
N GLU A 233 7.22 -7.37 40.02
CA GLU A 233 7.67 -8.15 41.17
C GLU A 233 8.98 -7.65 41.81
N ASP A 234 9.81 -6.93 41.04
CA ASP A 234 11.06 -6.37 41.54
C ASP A 234 10.87 -5.04 42.29
N ILE A 235 9.74 -4.34 42.05
CA ILE A 235 9.51 -2.97 42.55
C ILE A 235 8.26 -2.83 43.42
N ILE A 236 7.46 -3.87 43.59
CA ILE A 236 6.20 -3.81 44.35
C ILE A 236 6.41 -3.46 45.83
N ASP A 237 7.56 -3.84 46.40
CA ASP A 237 7.94 -3.57 47.79
C ASP A 237 8.83 -2.32 47.94
N ASP A 238 9.02 -1.55 46.86
CA ASP A 238 9.78 -0.29 46.90
C ASP A 238 9.05 0.73 47.81
N PRO A 239 9.73 1.40 48.76
CA PRO A 239 9.10 2.40 49.63
C PRO A 239 8.42 3.55 48.86
N ASP A 240 8.85 3.82 47.64
CA ASP A 240 8.32 4.88 46.78
C ASP A 240 7.31 4.36 45.74
N VAL A 241 6.90 3.09 45.81
CA VAL A 241 6.03 2.45 44.81
C VAL A 241 4.72 3.21 44.54
N GLU A 242 4.16 3.86 45.55
CA GLU A 242 2.96 4.67 45.42
C GLU A 242 3.15 5.89 44.49
N LEU A 243 4.39 6.35 44.30
CA LEU A 243 4.73 7.45 43.39
C LEU A 243 4.79 7.01 41.92
N TYR A 244 4.95 5.71 41.66
CA TYR A 244 5.19 5.16 40.32
C TYR A 244 3.92 5.10 39.47
N GLY A 245 2.74 5.17 40.10
CA GLY A 245 1.46 5.04 39.41
C GLY A 245 1.14 3.59 39.08
N GLN A 246 0.68 3.34 37.85
CA GLN A 246 0.33 1.99 37.42
C GLN A 246 1.59 1.17 37.09
N ILE A 247 1.91 0.19 37.93
CA ILE A 247 3.08 -0.69 37.75
C ILE A 247 2.74 -2.09 37.25
N TYR A 248 1.46 -2.46 37.25
CA TYR A 248 1.04 -3.80 36.86
C TYR A 248 0.89 -3.91 35.33
N PRO A 249 1.23 -5.07 34.75
CA PRO A 249 0.92 -5.35 33.35
C PRO A 249 -0.59 -5.24 33.13
N HIS A 250 -0.98 -4.62 32.02
CA HIS A 250 -2.39 -4.40 31.69
C HIS A 250 -2.61 -4.33 30.18
N ASP A 251 -3.82 -4.68 29.78
CA ASP A 251 -4.28 -4.54 28.40
C ASP A 251 -4.51 -3.06 28.06
N PHE A 252 -4.36 -2.70 26.78
CA PHE A 252 -4.84 -1.44 26.25
C PHE A 252 -5.50 -1.63 24.88
N THR A 253 -6.35 -0.68 24.52
CA THR A 253 -6.85 -0.55 23.14
C THR A 253 -6.05 0.53 22.43
N GLU A 254 -5.66 0.26 21.20
CA GLU A 254 -4.93 1.18 20.34
C GLU A 254 -5.68 1.37 19.03
N GLU A 255 -5.85 2.62 18.61
CA GLU A 255 -6.57 3.02 17.39
C GLU A 255 -5.62 3.85 16.51
N LEU A 256 -5.47 3.47 15.24
CA LEU A 256 -4.50 4.10 14.32
C LEU A 256 -5.18 4.73 13.11
N GLY A 257 -4.72 5.92 12.73
CA GLY A 257 -5.03 6.61 11.49
C GLY A 257 -3.76 7.06 10.77
N PHE A 258 -3.84 7.30 9.45
CA PHE A 258 -2.69 7.67 8.63
C PHE A 258 -2.96 8.93 7.82
N SER A 259 -1.92 9.74 7.61
CA SER A 259 -2.04 11.00 6.87
C SER A 259 -0.71 11.45 6.25
N ALA A 260 -0.83 12.27 5.19
CA ALA A 260 0.31 12.96 4.59
C ALA A 260 0.89 14.09 5.47
N THR A 261 0.12 14.55 6.46
CA THR A 261 0.44 15.71 7.31
C THR A 261 0.20 15.37 8.77
N GLU A 262 0.73 16.19 9.70
CA GLU A 262 0.60 15.99 11.15
C GLU A 262 -0.85 16.11 11.69
N GLN A 263 -1.84 16.37 10.82
CA GLN A 263 -3.24 16.41 11.20
C GLN A 263 -3.72 15.04 11.72
N ILE A 264 -4.55 15.08 12.76
CA ILE A 264 -5.25 13.90 13.30
C ILE A 264 -6.08 13.25 12.20
N ALA A 265 -5.70 12.04 11.82
CA ALA A 265 -6.36 11.21 10.84
C ALA A 265 -7.52 10.41 11.47
N PRO A 266 -8.56 10.05 10.71
CA PRO A 266 -9.57 9.10 11.17
C PRO A 266 -8.94 7.74 11.46
N PHE A 267 -9.42 7.07 12.51
CA PHE A 267 -8.93 5.74 12.87
C PHE A 267 -9.48 4.67 11.93
N VAL A 268 -8.58 3.88 11.37
CA VAL A 268 -8.87 2.81 10.40
C VAL A 268 -8.34 1.45 10.85
N VAL A 269 -7.51 1.42 11.89
CA VAL A 269 -7.06 0.18 12.55
C VAL A 269 -7.38 0.24 14.03
N THR A 270 -7.79 -0.89 14.61
CA THR A 270 -7.97 -1.05 16.05
C THR A 270 -7.35 -2.34 16.53
N PHE A 271 -6.51 -2.27 17.57
CA PHE A 271 -6.08 -3.41 18.37
C PHE A 271 -6.86 -3.39 19.69
N ALA A 272 -7.94 -4.17 19.75
CA ALA A 272 -8.83 -4.16 20.92
C ALA A 272 -8.25 -5.00 22.06
N SER A 273 -8.01 -4.38 23.22
CA SER A 273 -7.51 -5.06 24.42
C SER A 273 -6.25 -5.87 24.16
N LEU A 274 -5.22 -5.26 23.55
CA LEU A 274 -3.92 -5.87 23.31
C LEU A 274 -3.29 -6.29 24.67
N PRO A 275 -3.10 -7.59 24.96
CA PRO A 275 -2.62 -8.04 26.26
C PRO A 275 -1.14 -7.69 26.52
N PRO A 276 -0.69 -7.67 27.78
CA PRO A 276 0.72 -7.52 28.12
C PRO A 276 1.61 -8.53 27.41
N ALA A 277 2.82 -8.10 27.05
CA ALA A 277 3.81 -8.90 26.32
C ALA A 277 3.35 -9.40 24.95
N ARG A 278 2.22 -8.91 24.41
CA ARG A 278 1.79 -9.16 23.04
C ARG A 278 2.14 -7.98 22.15
N TYR A 279 2.12 -8.25 20.86
CA TYR A 279 2.26 -7.26 19.81
C TYR A 279 1.22 -7.51 18.74
N SER A 280 0.78 -6.45 18.07
CA SER A 280 0.06 -6.48 16.81
C SER A 280 1.02 -6.08 15.69
N GLN A 281 0.74 -6.55 14.48
CA GLN A 281 1.48 -6.16 13.29
C GLN A 281 0.51 -5.87 12.16
N ILE A 282 0.76 -4.80 11.43
CA ILE A 282 0.05 -4.46 10.20
C ILE A 282 1.04 -4.18 9.10
N ILE A 283 0.60 -4.38 7.86
CA ILE A 283 1.41 -4.12 6.68
C ILE A 283 0.65 -3.13 5.82
N ILE A 284 1.29 -2.04 5.42
CA ILE A 284 0.62 -0.94 4.71
C ILE A 284 1.24 -0.68 3.34
N LEU A 285 0.44 -0.06 2.47
CA LEU A 285 0.88 0.57 1.22
C LEU A 285 0.61 2.08 1.28
N ALA A 286 1.61 2.88 0.94
CA ALA A 286 1.55 4.35 0.86
C ALA A 286 2.39 4.84 -0.35
N ASP A 287 2.32 6.12 -0.70
CA ASP A 287 2.96 6.67 -1.91
C ASP A 287 3.86 7.90 -1.67
N ASN A 288 4.25 8.19 -0.42
CA ASN A 288 5.08 9.34 -0.10
C ASN A 288 6.48 8.94 0.38
N PRO A 289 7.51 9.20 -0.43
CA PRO A 289 8.86 8.81 -0.06
C PRO A 289 9.42 9.63 1.10
N SER A 290 8.92 10.85 1.34
CA SER A 290 9.31 11.70 2.48
C SER A 290 8.75 11.25 3.83
N GLY A 291 7.86 10.25 3.85
CA GLY A 291 7.24 9.73 5.06
C GLY A 291 5.80 10.18 5.29
N TYR A 292 5.19 9.59 6.30
CA TYR A 292 3.78 9.75 6.63
C TYR A 292 3.58 9.82 8.12
N TYR A 293 2.44 10.37 8.53
CA TYR A 293 2.09 10.52 9.93
C TYR A 293 1.14 9.40 10.34
N VAL A 294 1.36 8.90 11.55
CA VAL A 294 0.46 7.98 12.25
C VAL A 294 -0.18 8.77 13.39
N THR A 295 -1.50 8.83 13.37
CA THR A 295 -2.30 9.22 14.54
C THR A 295 -2.56 7.96 15.34
N ASP A 296 -2.17 7.97 16.61
CA ASP A 296 -2.20 6.81 17.47
C ASP A 296 -2.90 7.17 18.78
N ARG A 297 -4.02 6.53 19.04
CA ARG A 297 -4.76 6.71 20.29
C ARG A 297 -4.69 5.45 21.13
N VAL A 298 -4.10 5.58 22.32
CA VAL A 298 -3.98 4.50 23.29
C VAL A 298 -4.93 4.77 24.46
N THR A 299 -5.77 3.78 24.77
CA THR A 299 -6.70 3.81 25.90
C THR A 299 -6.51 2.59 26.79
N ALA A 300 -6.29 2.80 28.09
CA ALA A 300 -6.22 1.72 29.08
C ALA A 300 -7.26 1.93 30.18
N THR A 301 -8.06 0.89 30.43
CA THR A 301 -9.17 0.89 31.40
C THR A 301 -9.03 -0.28 32.36
N TRP A 302 -9.19 -0.04 33.66
CA TRP A 302 -9.26 -1.07 34.68
C TRP A 302 -10.46 -0.84 35.60
N ASN A 303 -11.34 -1.83 35.75
CA ASN A 303 -12.54 -1.77 36.60
C ASN A 303 -13.43 -0.55 36.25
N ASP A 304 -13.68 -0.35 34.95
CA ASP A 304 -14.44 0.78 34.40
C ASP A 304 -13.82 2.17 34.63
N ILE A 305 -12.56 2.23 35.10
CA ILE A 305 -11.80 3.46 35.26
C ILE A 305 -10.75 3.55 34.16
N THR A 306 -10.91 4.51 33.26
CA THR A 306 -9.90 4.87 32.26
C THR A 306 -8.84 5.74 32.93
N TRP A 307 -7.59 5.26 32.93
CA TRP A 307 -6.46 5.98 33.53
C TRP A 307 -5.43 6.43 32.48
N LEU A 308 -5.52 5.89 31.26
CA LEU A 308 -4.82 6.36 30.08
C LEU A 308 -5.84 6.57 28.96
N ASP A 309 -5.87 7.78 28.40
CA ASP A 309 -6.49 8.11 27.11
C ASP A 309 -5.62 9.21 26.50
N ALA A 310 -4.76 8.81 25.56
CA ALA A 310 -3.80 9.70 24.94
C ALA A 310 -3.83 9.53 23.43
N THR A 311 -3.77 10.65 22.71
CA THR A 311 -3.58 10.67 21.26
C THR A 311 -2.24 11.28 20.93
N LEU A 312 -1.42 10.54 20.19
CA LEU A 312 -0.10 10.88 19.74
C LEU A 312 -0.12 11.03 18.21
N SER A 313 0.78 11.84 17.69
CA SER A 313 1.05 11.94 16.26
C SER A 313 2.56 11.87 16.08
N TYR A 314 3.01 10.98 15.21
CA TYR A 314 4.42 10.80 14.90
C TYR A 314 4.62 10.41 13.44
N GLN A 315 5.80 10.70 12.92
CA GLN A 315 6.15 10.46 11.53
C GLN A 315 6.96 9.16 11.40
N PHE A 316 6.61 8.35 10.41
CA PHE A 316 7.44 7.24 9.94
C PHE A 316 8.06 7.54 8.58
N PRO A 317 9.24 7.00 8.29
CA PRO A 317 9.78 7.01 6.93
C PRO A 317 8.86 6.19 6.04
N GLY A 318 8.55 6.72 4.86
CA GLY A 318 7.57 6.13 3.96
C GLY A 318 8.16 5.10 3.02
N THR A 319 9.49 5.11 2.86
CA THR A 319 10.18 4.29 1.86
C THR A 319 10.88 3.12 2.50
N VAL A 320 10.56 1.90 2.07
CA VAL A 320 11.34 0.72 2.42
C VAL A 320 12.48 0.50 1.42
N ASN A 321 12.23 0.59 0.11
CA ASN A 321 13.26 0.45 -0.91
C ASN A 321 12.91 1.21 -2.20
N LYS A 322 13.25 2.50 -2.31
CA LYS A 322 12.88 3.28 -3.51
C LYS A 322 13.97 4.23 -3.95
N GLU A 323 14.13 4.34 -5.26
CA GLU A 323 14.97 5.35 -5.87
C GLU A 323 14.19 6.68 -5.94
N GLU A 324 14.55 7.66 -5.11
CA GLU A 324 13.91 8.99 -5.11
C GLU A 324 14.37 9.86 -6.29
N SER A 325 15.61 9.65 -6.73
CA SER A 325 16.19 10.31 -7.89
C SER A 325 17.34 9.44 -8.42
N PRO A 326 17.79 9.61 -9.68
CA PRO A 326 18.80 8.73 -10.27
C PRO A 326 20.05 8.58 -9.38
N GLY A 327 20.25 7.38 -8.83
CA GLY A 327 21.34 7.01 -7.93
C GLY A 327 21.14 7.36 -6.43
N VAL A 328 19.96 7.84 -6.04
CA VAL A 328 19.61 8.14 -4.64
C VAL A 328 18.51 7.20 -4.17
N TRP A 329 18.93 6.16 -3.46
CA TRP A 329 18.05 5.17 -2.86
C TRP A 329 17.73 5.54 -1.43
N GLN A 330 16.45 5.44 -1.08
CA GLN A 330 15.97 5.48 0.29
C GLN A 330 15.70 4.06 0.74
N TRP A 331 16.20 3.74 1.93
CA TRP A 331 16.15 2.42 2.52
C TRP A 331 15.66 2.50 3.96
N THR A 332 14.56 1.82 4.28
CA THR A 332 14.18 1.55 5.68
C THR A 332 14.64 0.15 6.03
N PRO A 333 15.67 -0.01 6.87
CA PRO A 333 16.14 -1.33 7.26
C PRO A 333 15.11 -2.03 8.15
N VAL A 334 15.11 -3.36 8.10
CA VAL A 334 14.48 -4.16 9.14
C VAL A 334 15.39 -4.22 10.38
N TYR A 335 14.78 -4.31 11.55
CA TYR A 335 15.48 -4.55 12.80
C TYR A 335 14.66 -5.47 13.70
N THR A 336 15.35 -6.16 14.60
CA THR A 336 14.73 -7.14 15.49
C THR A 336 14.73 -6.62 16.93
N VAL A 337 13.55 -6.59 17.55
CA VAL A 337 13.37 -6.26 18.97
C VAL A 337 12.42 -7.29 19.56
N ARG A 338 12.79 -7.86 20.72
CA ARG A 338 12.04 -8.97 21.35
C ARG A 338 11.76 -10.10 20.35
N ASP A 339 12.73 -10.50 19.54
CA ASP A 339 12.62 -11.52 18.48
C ASP A 339 11.56 -11.27 17.39
N ILE A 340 11.00 -10.05 17.31
CA ILE A 340 10.13 -9.64 16.21
C ILE A 340 10.94 -8.73 15.27
N THR A 341 10.96 -9.08 13.98
CA THR A 341 11.61 -8.31 12.92
C THR A 341 10.58 -7.43 12.23
N GLN A 342 10.87 -6.14 12.08
CA GLN A 342 9.95 -5.16 11.51
C GLN A 342 10.69 -3.99 10.87
N HIS A 343 9.96 -3.18 10.08
CA HIS A 343 10.46 -1.91 9.56
C HIS A 343 10.28 -0.78 10.57
N GLN A 344 9.13 -0.73 11.24
CA GLN A 344 8.82 0.26 12.28
C GLN A 344 8.18 -0.41 13.49
N ARG A 345 8.45 0.15 14.67
CA ARG A 345 7.94 -0.34 15.94
C ARG A 345 7.51 0.81 16.83
N MET A 346 6.31 0.70 17.37
CA MET A 346 5.83 1.46 18.52
C MET A 346 5.57 0.52 19.67
N TYR A 347 5.70 1.05 20.88
CA TYR A 347 5.42 0.29 22.07
C TYR A 347 4.95 1.20 23.19
N TYR A 348 4.10 0.65 24.04
CA TYR A 348 3.65 1.31 25.24
C TYR A 348 4.27 0.65 26.48
N MET A 349 4.80 1.48 27.37
CA MET A 349 5.39 1.08 28.65
C MET A 349 5.20 2.20 29.68
N ASN A 350 4.80 1.84 30.89
CA ASN A 350 4.76 2.77 32.01
C ASN A 350 6.16 3.10 32.51
N TYR A 351 6.37 4.33 32.99
CA TYR A 351 7.67 4.80 33.42
C TYR A 351 7.59 5.74 34.61
N TYR A 352 8.68 5.81 35.38
CA TYR A 352 8.88 6.82 36.41
C TYR A 352 10.37 7.12 36.62
N PRO A 353 10.79 8.38 36.83
CA PRO A 353 10.01 9.61 36.62
C PRO A 353 10.08 10.11 35.17
N TYR A 354 10.92 9.50 34.32
CA TYR A 354 11.11 9.88 32.92
C TYR A 354 11.23 8.65 32.03
N PHE A 355 10.86 8.84 30.76
CA PHE A 355 10.97 7.82 29.73
C PHE A 355 12.34 7.87 29.04
N VAL A 356 12.87 6.70 28.69
CA VAL A 356 14.04 6.52 27.83
C VAL A 356 13.71 5.45 26.81
N TYR A 357 14.09 5.69 25.55
CA TYR A 357 13.90 4.70 24.51
C TYR A 357 14.71 3.44 24.79
N ILE A 358 14.03 2.30 24.74
CA ILE A 358 14.62 0.98 24.88
C ILE A 358 14.65 0.28 23.52
N SER A 359 15.81 -0.26 23.18
CA SER A 359 16.05 -1.01 21.94
C SER A 359 16.32 -2.50 22.20
N SER A 360 16.29 -2.93 23.45
CA SER A 360 16.51 -4.32 23.84
C SER A 360 15.66 -4.70 25.04
N LEU A 361 14.81 -5.71 24.86
CA LEU A 361 14.10 -6.42 25.92
C LEU A 361 14.12 -7.92 25.57
N PRO A 362 14.07 -8.81 26.57
CA PRO A 362 13.91 -10.23 26.33
C PRO A 362 12.61 -10.52 25.55
N ALA A 363 12.70 -11.48 24.63
CA ALA A 363 11.52 -12.00 23.95
C ALA A 363 10.60 -12.71 24.96
N PRO A 364 9.32 -12.34 25.02
CA PRO A 364 8.35 -13.01 25.87
C PRO A 364 7.92 -14.34 25.22
N PRO A 365 7.59 -15.38 26.02
CA PRO A 365 7.07 -16.64 25.47
C PRO A 365 5.78 -16.44 24.66
N GLU A 366 5.03 -15.38 24.94
CA GLU A 366 3.81 -14.98 24.24
C GLU A 366 4.02 -14.70 22.73
N ASN A 367 5.25 -14.40 22.29
CA ASN A 367 5.55 -14.27 20.86
C ASN A 367 5.23 -15.54 20.06
N ALA A 368 5.28 -16.71 20.69
CA ALA A 368 4.93 -17.98 20.05
C ALA A 368 3.45 -18.04 19.62
N MET A 369 2.61 -17.12 20.10
CA MET A 369 1.21 -16.98 19.70
C MET A 369 1.04 -16.19 18.39
N GLY A 370 2.11 -15.59 17.86
CA GLY A 370 2.07 -14.70 16.72
C GLY A 370 1.41 -13.35 17.02
N PRO A 371 1.25 -12.50 15.98
CA PRO A 371 0.67 -11.18 16.10
C PRO A 371 -0.76 -11.25 16.64
N TYR A 372 -1.12 -10.28 17.47
CA TYR A 372 -2.49 -10.10 17.95
C TYR A 372 -3.35 -9.52 16.82
N PRO A 373 -4.60 -9.98 16.64
CA PRO A 373 -5.43 -9.56 15.51
C PRO A 373 -5.73 -8.07 15.47
N ALA A 374 -5.82 -7.55 14.25
CA ALA A 374 -6.20 -6.17 13.96
C ALA A 374 -7.62 -6.12 13.38
N THR A 375 -8.41 -5.14 13.82
CA THR A 375 -9.63 -4.78 13.11
C THR A 375 -9.33 -3.64 12.15
N ILE A 376 -9.55 -3.86 10.85
CA ILE A 376 -9.32 -2.86 9.80
C ILE A 376 -10.67 -2.37 9.31
N ASN A 377 -10.90 -1.07 9.45
CA ASN A 377 -12.13 -0.38 9.05
C ASN A 377 -11.77 0.76 8.09
N LEU A 378 -11.44 0.43 6.85
CA LEU A 378 -11.39 1.44 5.79
C LEU A 378 -12.84 1.78 5.41
N PRO A 379 -13.25 3.05 5.43
CA PRO A 379 -14.62 3.41 5.07
C PRO A 379 -14.88 3.06 3.59
N ASP A 380 -16.12 2.66 3.28
CA ASP A 380 -16.53 2.26 1.92
C ASP A 380 -16.32 3.40 0.91
#